data_AF-A0A9E3AA09-F1
#
_entry.id   AF-A0A9E3AA09-F1
#
_cell.length_a   1.000
_cell.length_b   1.000
_cell.length_c   1.000
_cell.angle_alpha   90.00
_cell.angle_beta   90.00
_cell.angle_gamma   90.00
#
_symmetry.space_group_name_H-M   'P 1'
#
loop_
_entity.id
_entity.type
_entity.pdbx_description
1 polymer ?
#
loop_
_entity_poly.entity_id
_entity_poly.type
_entity_poly.pdbx_seq_one_letter_code
_entity_poly.pdbx_strand_id
1 'polypeptide(L)'
;DEGVRTRVLAAIERIVNAEAEASGTLKKPEITPLDRYPLLSNDPQAAKRVGDAFRRYFPADRVEETGPTTASEDFGSFGAGWGAPSVFWFVGGTDHDIYGKAKKEGKIGEIPTNHNPRFAPVIRPTLETGVEALVVATSPDRSGATA
;
A
#
# COMPACT_ATOMS: atom_id res chain seq x y z
N ASP A 1 -1.99 4.44 -13.42
CA ASP A 1 -2.22 5.21 -14.66
C ASP A 1 -3.47 4.69 -15.36
N GLU A 2 -4.40 5.58 -15.71
CA GLU A 2 -5.69 5.20 -16.33
C GLU A 2 -5.54 4.75 -17.79
N GLY A 3 -4.54 5.29 -18.52
CA GLY A 3 -4.24 4.87 -19.88
C GLY A 3 -3.72 3.43 -19.92
N VAL A 4 -2.80 3.09 -19.03
CA VAL A 4 -2.30 1.72 -18.84
C VAL A 4 -3.44 0.77 -18.47
N ARG A 5 -4.32 1.16 -17.54
CA ARG A 5 -5.47 0.34 -17.14
C ARG A 5 -6.40 0.06 -18.34
N THR A 6 -6.76 1.10 -19.08
CA THR A 6 -7.63 1.00 -20.26
C THR A 6 -7.04 0.06 -21.30
N ARG A 7 -5.73 0.21 -21.57
CA ARG A 7 -5.02 -0.66 -22.51
C ARG A 7 -5.01 -2.12 -22.06
N VAL A 8 -4.78 -2.39 -20.77
CA VAL A 8 -4.73 -3.75 -20.23
C VAL A 8 -6.11 -4.41 -20.29
N LEU A 9 -7.18 -3.71 -19.89
CA LEU A 9 -8.54 -4.25 -19.94
C LEU A 9 -9.00 -4.53 -21.37
N ALA A 10 -8.73 -3.61 -22.31
CA ALA A 10 -9.00 -3.84 -23.72
C ALA A 10 -8.22 -5.05 -24.28
N ALA A 11 -6.98 -5.26 -23.82
CA ALA A 11 -6.20 -6.44 -24.21
C ALA A 11 -6.79 -7.75 -23.64
N ILE A 12 -7.22 -7.76 -22.38
CA ILE A 12 -7.89 -8.91 -21.76
C ILE A 12 -9.16 -9.27 -22.54
N GLU A 13 -10.05 -8.30 -22.78
CA GLU A 13 -11.29 -8.52 -23.52
C GLU A 13 -11.01 -9.06 -24.93
N ARG A 14 -10.06 -8.46 -25.65
CA ARG A 14 -9.67 -8.92 -26.99
C ARG A 14 -9.15 -10.35 -26.98
N ILE A 15 -8.26 -10.69 -26.04
CA ILE A 15 -7.64 -12.03 -25.96
C ILE A 15 -8.71 -13.07 -25.61
N VAL A 16 -9.52 -12.82 -24.59
CA VAL A 16 -10.57 -13.77 -24.15
C VAL A 16 -11.57 -14.06 -25.27
N ASN A 17 -11.99 -13.05 -26.02
CA ASN A 17 -12.88 -13.25 -27.17
C ASN A 17 -12.20 -14.02 -28.31
N ALA A 18 -10.92 -13.74 -28.62
CA ALA A 18 -10.19 -14.43 -29.68
C ALA A 18 -9.98 -15.92 -29.36
N GLU A 19 -9.64 -16.26 -28.11
CA GLU A 19 -9.49 -17.66 -27.67
C GLU A 19 -10.82 -18.42 -27.75
N ALA A 20 -11.92 -17.77 -27.37
CA ALA A 20 -13.27 -18.36 -27.44
C ALA A 20 -13.69 -18.62 -28.90
N GLU A 21 -13.40 -17.70 -29.82
CA GLU A 21 -13.65 -17.85 -31.25
C GLU A 21 -12.80 -18.97 -31.84
N ALA A 22 -11.49 -18.97 -31.57
CA ALA A 22 -10.56 -19.99 -32.05
C ALA A 22 -10.92 -21.40 -31.55
N SER A 23 -11.54 -21.50 -30.39
CA SER A 23 -12.02 -22.76 -29.79
C SER A 23 -13.40 -23.20 -30.30
N GLY A 24 -14.03 -22.45 -31.21
CA GLY A 24 -15.34 -22.80 -31.78
C GLY A 24 -16.52 -22.61 -30.83
N THR A 25 -16.40 -21.76 -29.81
CA THR A 25 -17.51 -21.49 -28.89
C THR A 25 -18.68 -20.79 -29.58
N LEU A 26 -19.91 -21.21 -29.29
CA LEU A 26 -21.12 -20.64 -29.90
C LEU A 26 -21.57 -19.31 -29.25
N LYS A 27 -21.05 -19.01 -28.06
CA LYS A 27 -21.39 -17.82 -27.28
C LYS A 27 -20.11 -17.12 -26.85
N LYS A 28 -20.12 -15.78 -26.92
CA LYS A 28 -19.04 -14.98 -26.36
C LYS A 28 -18.94 -15.20 -24.84
N PRO A 29 -17.73 -15.16 -24.27
CA PRO A 29 -17.54 -15.17 -22.82
C PRO A 29 -18.26 -14.00 -22.16
N GLU A 30 -18.83 -14.26 -20.98
CA GLU A 30 -19.32 -13.20 -20.10
C GLU A 30 -18.12 -12.57 -19.36
N ILE A 31 -18.01 -11.25 -19.40
CA ILE A 31 -16.96 -10.50 -18.72
C ILE A 31 -17.62 -9.49 -17.79
N THR A 32 -17.51 -9.74 -16.49
CA THR A 32 -18.15 -8.93 -15.44
C THR A 32 -17.08 -8.25 -14.60
N PRO A 33 -16.95 -6.91 -14.65
CA PRO A 33 -16.09 -6.17 -13.74
C PRO A 33 -16.59 -6.34 -12.30
N LEU A 34 -15.70 -6.71 -11.39
CA LEU A 34 -16.01 -6.85 -9.97
C LEU A 34 -15.75 -5.54 -9.23
N ASP A 35 -14.48 -5.10 -9.23
CA ASP A 35 -14.03 -3.94 -8.47
C ASP A 35 -13.10 -3.02 -9.27
N ARG A 36 -13.06 -1.76 -8.86
CA ARG A 36 -12.15 -0.74 -9.40
C ARG A 36 -11.82 0.29 -8.32
N TYR A 37 -10.53 0.58 -8.20
CA TYR A 37 -10.03 1.63 -7.32
C TYR A 37 -9.17 2.62 -8.11
N PRO A 38 -9.18 3.92 -7.77
CA PRO A 38 -8.24 4.88 -8.31
C PRO A 38 -6.82 4.56 -7.83
N LEU A 39 -5.82 5.15 -8.49
CA LEU A 39 -4.44 5.07 -8.01
C LEU A 39 -4.34 5.70 -6.61
N LEU A 40 -3.93 4.91 -5.62
CA LEU A 40 -3.55 5.43 -4.32
C LEU A 40 -2.26 6.26 -4.48
N SER A 41 -2.39 7.58 -4.26
CA SER A 41 -1.28 8.51 -4.23
C SER A 41 -1.41 9.37 -2.99
N ASN A 42 -0.33 9.45 -2.21
CA ASN A 42 -0.29 10.34 -1.06
C ASN A 42 -0.20 11.79 -1.52
N ASP A 43 -0.94 12.68 -0.85
CA ASP A 43 -0.75 14.12 -1.02
C ASP A 43 0.68 14.50 -0.56
N PRO A 44 1.51 15.12 -1.42
CA PRO A 44 2.93 15.35 -1.09
C PRO A 44 3.14 16.21 0.16
N GLN A 45 2.30 17.23 0.38
CA GLN A 45 2.45 18.11 1.53
C GLN A 45 2.01 17.43 2.82
N ALA A 46 0.89 16.69 2.78
CA ALA A 46 0.42 15.90 3.91
C ALA A 46 1.39 14.79 4.27
N ALA A 47 1.93 14.07 3.27
CA ALA A 47 2.91 13.02 3.48
C ALA A 47 4.19 13.57 4.12
N LYS A 48 4.64 14.77 3.70
CA LYS A 48 5.76 15.45 4.34
C LYS A 48 5.46 15.75 5.82
N ARG A 49 4.29 16.32 6.14
CA ARG A 49 3.91 16.62 7.54
C ARG A 49 3.88 15.36 8.41
N VAL A 50 3.28 14.28 7.91
CA VAL A 50 3.22 13.00 8.62
C VAL A 50 4.63 12.42 8.81
N GLY A 51 5.45 12.42 7.75
CA GLY A 51 6.84 11.95 7.80
C GLY A 51 7.70 12.74 8.80
N ASP A 52 7.55 14.07 8.85
CA ASP A 52 8.25 14.91 9.83
C ASP A 52 7.75 14.65 11.27
N ALA A 53 6.46 14.38 11.46
CA ALA A 53 5.94 13.97 12.77
C ALA A 53 6.54 12.62 13.21
N PHE A 54 6.60 11.64 12.31
CA PHE A 54 7.20 10.32 12.58
C PHE A 54 8.69 10.43 12.91
N ARG A 55 9.46 11.21 12.15
CA ARG A 55 10.91 11.40 12.43
C ARG A 55 11.19 12.14 13.74
N ARG A 56 10.24 12.95 14.23
CA ARG A 56 10.35 13.61 15.55
C ARG A 56 10.04 12.64 16.70
N TYR A 57 9.15 11.68 16.50
CA TYR A 57 8.67 10.79 17.54
C TYR A 57 9.44 9.47 17.62
N PHE A 58 9.64 8.81 16.47
CA PHE A 58 10.32 7.52 16.39
C PHE A 58 11.84 7.69 16.24
N PRO A 59 12.63 6.72 16.73
CA PRO A 59 14.05 6.64 16.42
C PRO A 59 14.31 6.63 14.90
N ALA A 60 15.43 7.20 14.47
CA ALA A 60 15.74 7.44 13.06
C ALA A 60 15.80 6.15 12.22
N ASP A 61 16.15 5.02 12.83
CA ASP A 61 16.22 3.69 12.21
C ASP A 61 14.85 2.99 12.08
N ARG A 62 13.77 3.57 12.63
CA ARG A 62 12.41 3.02 12.57
C ARG A 62 11.50 3.71 11.54
N VAL A 63 12.00 4.72 10.81
CA VAL A 63 11.24 5.45 9.80
C VAL A 63 11.99 5.42 8.48
N GLU A 64 11.51 4.60 7.54
CA GLU A 64 12.08 4.47 6.20
C GLU A 64 11.09 4.97 5.14
N GLU A 65 11.61 5.61 4.08
CA GLU A 65 10.82 5.94 2.89
C GLU A 65 10.84 4.75 1.94
N THR A 66 9.66 4.29 1.54
CA THR A 66 9.51 3.17 0.62
C THR A 66 9.21 3.66 -0.79
N GLY A 67 9.70 2.92 -1.80
CA GLY A 67 9.24 3.11 -3.17
C GLY A 67 7.77 2.70 -3.36
N PRO A 68 7.17 3.00 -4.53
CA PRO A 68 5.83 2.54 -4.87
C PRO A 68 5.70 1.01 -4.79
N THR A 69 4.57 0.54 -4.28
CA THR A 69 4.23 -0.90 -4.25
C THR A 69 3.35 -1.29 -5.43
N THR A 70 3.40 -2.56 -5.81
CA THR A 70 2.50 -3.14 -6.83
C THR A 70 1.16 -3.58 -6.26
N ALA A 71 1.02 -3.64 -4.93
CA ALA A 71 -0.26 -3.93 -4.28
C ALA A 71 -1.26 -2.79 -4.56
N SER A 72 -2.52 -3.16 -4.77
CA SER A 72 -3.63 -2.21 -4.90
C SER A 72 -4.29 -2.00 -3.54
N GLU A 73 -4.86 -0.81 -3.33
CA GLU A 73 -5.53 -0.42 -2.08
C GLU A 73 -6.68 0.53 -2.40
N ASP A 74 -7.84 0.33 -1.79
CA ASP A 74 -9.05 1.09 -2.08
C ASP A 74 -9.11 2.44 -1.34
N PHE A 75 -8.27 2.63 -0.32
CA PHE A 75 -8.12 3.86 0.47
C PHE A 75 -7.94 5.11 -0.41
N GLY A 76 -7.34 4.97 -1.60
CA GLY A 76 -7.18 6.06 -2.56
C GLY A 76 -8.52 6.71 -2.97
N SER A 77 -9.62 5.96 -2.86
CA SER A 77 -10.98 6.43 -3.14
C SER A 77 -11.42 7.55 -2.19
N PHE A 78 -10.91 7.59 -0.96
CA PHE A 78 -11.26 8.64 0.01
C PHE A 78 -10.70 10.00 -0.40
N GLY A 79 -9.40 10.07 -0.71
CA GLY A 79 -8.78 11.31 -1.17
C GLY A 79 -9.38 11.79 -2.49
N ALA A 80 -9.57 10.86 -3.44
CA ALA A 80 -10.17 11.15 -4.73
C ALA A 80 -11.64 11.60 -4.64
N GLY A 81 -12.44 10.95 -3.78
CA GLY A 81 -13.87 11.20 -3.64
C GLY A 81 -14.19 12.50 -2.87
N TRP A 82 -13.41 12.83 -1.85
CA TRP A 82 -13.64 14.04 -1.04
C TRP A 82 -12.78 15.24 -1.44
N GLY A 83 -11.81 15.08 -2.35
CA GLY A 83 -10.88 16.14 -2.70
C GLY A 83 -10.01 16.58 -1.51
N ALA A 84 -9.80 15.69 -0.54
CA ALA A 84 -9.06 15.95 0.69
C ALA A 84 -7.65 15.33 0.61
N PRO A 85 -6.61 15.98 1.16
CA PRO A 85 -5.30 15.38 1.29
C PRO A 85 -5.36 14.08 2.08
N SER A 86 -4.89 12.98 1.50
CA SER A 86 -4.81 11.68 2.15
C SER A 86 -3.37 11.16 2.18
N VAL A 87 -3.05 10.37 3.21
CA VAL A 87 -1.75 9.73 3.38
C VAL A 87 -1.97 8.31 3.85
N PHE A 88 -1.33 7.38 3.16
CA PHE A 88 -1.27 5.95 3.47
C PHE A 88 0.19 5.55 3.69
N TRP A 89 0.43 4.69 4.68
CA TRP A 89 1.77 4.21 5.02
C TRP A 89 1.71 2.76 5.52
N PHE A 90 2.88 2.14 5.64
CA PHE A 90 3.02 0.78 6.15
C PHE A 90 3.58 0.78 7.57
N VAL A 91 3.19 -0.24 8.34
CA VAL A 91 3.78 -0.55 9.65
C VAL A 91 4.45 -1.91 9.52
N GLY A 92 5.74 -1.97 9.84
CA GLY A 92 6.49 -3.23 9.85
C GLY A 92 5.94 -4.18 10.91
N GLY A 93 5.75 -5.45 10.54
CA GLY A 93 5.19 -6.48 11.41
C GLY A 93 6.06 -7.71 11.61
N THR A 94 7.20 -7.81 10.92
CA THR A 94 8.12 -8.94 11.06
C THR A 94 8.91 -8.82 12.36
N ASP A 95 9.15 -9.95 13.02
CA ASP A 95 10.07 -10.02 14.16
C ASP A 95 11.43 -9.39 13.81
N HIS A 96 11.98 -8.61 14.74
CA HIS A 96 13.19 -7.81 14.50
C HIS A 96 14.41 -8.68 14.16
N ASP A 97 14.59 -9.81 14.86
CA ASP A 97 15.76 -10.67 14.65
C ASP A 97 15.63 -11.47 13.34
N ILE A 98 14.41 -11.89 13.01
CA ILE A 98 14.11 -12.52 11.72
C ILE A 98 14.41 -11.54 10.57
N TYR A 99 13.89 -10.32 10.65
CA TYR A 99 14.10 -9.30 9.63
C TYR A 99 15.59 -8.93 9.52
N GLY A 100 16.27 -8.70 10.64
CA GLY A 100 17.69 -8.36 10.69
C GLY A 100 18.57 -9.45 10.09
N LYS A 101 18.30 -10.73 10.40
CA LYS A 101 18.98 -11.88 9.80
C LYS A 101 18.75 -11.94 8.29
N ALA A 102 17.50 -11.84 7.85
CA ALA A 102 17.16 -11.88 6.43
C ALA A 102 17.80 -10.72 5.66
N LYS A 103 17.83 -9.51 6.22
CA LYS A 103 18.51 -8.34 5.64
C LYS A 103 20.01 -8.60 5.48
N LYS A 104 20.68 -9.11 6.53
CA LYS A 104 22.11 -9.45 6.48
C LYS A 104 22.44 -10.53 5.45
N GLU A 105 21.55 -11.51 5.27
CA GLU A 105 21.72 -12.61 4.33
C GLU A 105 21.24 -12.30 2.90
N GLY A 106 20.63 -11.13 2.66
CA GLY A 106 20.05 -10.79 1.36
C GLY A 106 18.75 -11.56 1.02
N LYS A 107 18.05 -12.07 2.04
CA LYS A 107 16.87 -12.94 1.94
C LYS A 107 15.56 -12.30 2.37
N ILE A 108 15.46 -10.97 2.34
CA ILE A 108 14.22 -10.26 2.73
C ILE A 108 13.01 -10.78 1.92
N GLY A 109 13.20 -11.07 0.63
CA GLY A 109 12.14 -11.59 -0.23
C GLY A 109 11.62 -12.99 0.13
N GLU A 110 12.27 -13.70 1.06
CA GLU A 110 11.82 -15.01 1.54
C GLU A 110 10.90 -14.91 2.77
N ILE A 111 10.82 -13.72 3.39
CA ILE A 111 9.93 -13.48 4.53
C ILE A 111 8.48 -13.53 4.03
N PRO A 112 7.59 -14.33 4.64
CA PRO A 112 6.18 -14.33 4.28
C PRO A 112 5.57 -12.92 4.38
N THR A 113 4.81 -12.52 3.36
CA THR A 113 4.10 -11.24 3.28
C THR A 113 2.59 -11.44 3.13
N ASN A 114 1.82 -10.35 3.00
CA ASN A 114 0.38 -10.39 2.73
C ASN A 114 0.00 -11.43 1.66
N HIS A 115 -1.15 -12.09 1.83
CA HIS A 115 -1.66 -13.21 1.02
C HIS A 115 -0.85 -14.53 1.10
N ASN A 116 0.18 -14.62 1.94
CA ASN A 116 0.85 -15.88 2.25
C ASN A 116 0.20 -16.54 3.49
N PRO A 117 -0.12 -17.85 3.48
CA PRO A 117 -0.71 -18.53 4.64
C PRO A 117 0.21 -18.60 5.87
N ARG A 118 1.51 -18.35 5.69
CA ARG A 118 2.50 -18.26 6.78
C ARG A 118 2.74 -16.82 7.25
N PHE A 119 2.00 -15.84 6.72
CA PHE A 119 2.11 -14.46 7.15
C PHE A 119 1.61 -14.30 8.59
N ALA A 120 2.54 -13.98 9.49
CA ALA A 120 2.27 -13.86 10.90
C ALA A 120 3.05 -12.67 11.48
N PRO A 121 2.49 -11.45 11.42
CA PRO A 121 3.06 -10.32 12.13
C PRO A 121 3.18 -10.59 13.63
N VAL A 122 4.27 -10.18 14.26
CA VAL A 122 4.38 -10.22 15.72
C VAL A 122 3.36 -9.26 16.33
N ILE A 123 2.66 -9.63 17.40
CA ILE A 123 1.61 -8.76 17.97
C ILE A 123 2.23 -7.48 18.55
N ARG A 124 3.24 -7.63 19.41
CA ARG A 124 4.06 -6.53 19.91
C ARG A 124 5.45 -6.63 19.30
N PRO A 125 6.07 -5.52 18.88
CA PRO A 125 5.60 -4.13 19.03
C PRO A 125 4.67 -3.65 17.90
N THR A 126 4.26 -4.50 16.95
CA THR A 126 3.51 -4.08 15.74
C THR A 126 2.23 -3.32 16.06
N LEU A 127 1.38 -3.85 16.96
CA LEU A 127 0.12 -3.22 17.33
C LEU A 127 0.34 -1.88 18.02
N GLU A 128 1.32 -1.80 18.94
CA GLU A 128 1.68 -0.55 19.62
C GLU A 128 2.18 0.50 18.63
N THR A 129 3.09 0.10 17.74
CA THR A 129 3.65 0.97 16.70
C THR A 129 2.57 1.50 15.77
N GLY A 130 1.58 0.66 15.41
CA GLY A 130 0.44 1.08 14.60
C GLY A 130 -0.43 2.12 15.28
N VAL A 131 -0.73 1.93 16.57
CA VAL A 131 -1.49 2.91 17.37
C VAL A 131 -0.71 4.21 17.53
N GLU A 132 0.58 4.12 17.89
CA GLU A 132 1.47 5.28 18.02
C GLU A 132 1.52 6.07 16.71
N ALA A 133 1.68 5.40 15.56
CA ALA A 133 1.71 6.05 14.27
C ALA A 133 0.42 6.83 13.96
N LEU A 134 -0.76 6.26 14.25
CA LEU A 134 -2.03 6.96 14.07
C LEU A 134 -2.16 8.20 14.97
N VAL A 135 -1.76 8.08 16.23
CA VAL A 135 -1.81 9.19 17.20
C VAL A 135 -0.82 10.29 16.82
N VAL A 136 0.41 9.93 16.45
CA VAL A 136 1.46 10.89 16.07
C VAL A 136 1.10 11.60 14.76
N ALA A 137 0.55 10.89 13.78
CA ALA A 137 0.13 11.48 12.49
C ALA A 137 -0.98 12.53 12.63
N THR A 138 -1.79 12.44 13.69
CA THR A 138 -2.90 13.36 13.96
C THR A 138 -2.60 14.38 15.06
N SER A 139 -1.42 14.28 15.69
CA SER A 139 -1.03 15.20 16.76
C SER A 139 -0.73 16.59 16.18
N PRO A 140 -1.23 17.67 16.81
CA PRO A 140 -0.96 19.02 16.35
C PRO A 140 0.53 19.32 16.40
N ASP A 141 1.03 20.06 15.42
CA ASP A 141 2.42 20.51 15.44
C ASP A 141 2.62 21.52 16.58
N ARG A 142 3.27 21.08 17.66
CA ARG A 142 3.55 21.92 18.83
C ARG A 142 4.79 22.80 18.65
N SER A 143 5.53 22.68 17.55
CA SER A 143 6.74 23.46 17.31
C SER A 143 6.49 24.95 17.03
N GLY A 144 5.22 25.35 16.86
CA GLY A 144 4.79 26.76 16.75
C GLY A 144 4.08 27.32 17.99
N ALA A 145 3.91 26.54 19.06
CA ALA A 145 3.23 26.98 20.29
C ALA A 145 4.24 27.56 21.30
N THR A 146 4.87 28.67 20.95
CA THR A 146 5.47 29.59 21.92
C THR A 146 4.64 30.87 21.91
N ALA A 147 3.82 31.05 22.95
CA ALA A 147 3.31 32.34 23.38
C ALA A 147 4.18 32.85 24.52
#